data_AF-A0A6F9EHN4-F1
#
_entry.id   AF-A0A6F9EHN4-F1
#
_cell.length_a   1.000
_cell.length_b   1.000
_cell.length_c   1.000
_cell.angle_alpha   90.00
_cell.angle_beta   90.00
_cell.angle_gamma   90.00
#
_symmetry.space_group_name_H-M   'P 1'
#
loop_
_entity.id
_entity.type
_entity.pdbx_description
1 polymer ?
#
loop_
_entity_poly.entity_id
_entity_poly.type
_entity_poly.pdbx_seq_one_letter_code
_entity_poly.pdbx_strand_id
1 'polypeptide(L)' 'MPFKIEMCGEWSKETVLAKSVKWLNPGKTQNWQKLGIDLVMDRREAYCFYDMSGKRLNSGPR' A
#
# COMPACT_ATOMS: atom_id res chain seq x y z
N MET A 1 -24.66 -13.78 10.09
CA MET A 1 -23.68 -12.93 10.79
C MET A 1 -23.29 -11.80 9.86
N PRO A 2 -23.72 -10.55 10.06
CA PRO A 2 -23.23 -9.45 9.23
C PRO A 2 -21.79 -9.14 9.65
N PHE A 3 -20.84 -9.24 8.72
CA PHE A 3 -19.49 -8.73 8.93
C PHE A 3 -19.58 -7.20 8.96
N LYS A 4 -19.27 -6.59 10.11
CA LYS A 4 -19.01 -5.15 10.18
C LYS A 4 -17.70 -4.90 9.43
N ILE A 5 -17.78 -4.21 8.29
CA ILE A 5 -16.62 -3.51 7.76
C ILE A 5 -16.40 -2.34 8.71
N GLU A 6 -15.54 -2.54 9.72
CA GLU A 6 -15.02 -1.41 10.46
C GLU A 6 -14.25 -0.54 9.44
N MET A 7 -14.77 0.66 9.20
CA MET A 7 -13.98 1.70 8.55
C MET A 7 -12.81 1.99 9.48
N CYS A 8 -11.68 1.34 9.21
CA CYS A 8 -10.47 1.62 9.94
C CYS A 8 -10.07 3.06 9.58
N GLY A 9 -9.90 3.90 10.61
CA GLY A 9 -9.65 5.35 10.49
C GLY A 9 -8.43 5.67 9.61
N GLU A 10 -8.09 6.96 9.46
CA GLU A 10 -7.00 7.42 8.58
C GLU A 10 -5.77 6.50 8.66
N TRP A 11 -5.58 5.70 7.61
CA TRP A 11 -4.45 4.78 7.52
C TRP A 11 -3.23 5.57 7.08
N SER A 12 -2.12 5.37 7.77
CA SER A 12 -0.81 5.83 7.28
C SER A 12 -0.14 4.72 6.48
N LYS A 13 0.76 5.10 5.56
CA LYS A 13 1.59 4.17 4.81
C LYS A 13 2.32 3.17 5.73
N GLU A 14 2.86 3.69 6.84
CA GLU A 14 3.57 2.91 7.85
C GLU A 14 2.66 1.90 8.53
N THR A 15 1.41 2.28 8.85
CA THR A 15 0.45 1.34 9.46
C THR A 15 0.05 0.22 8.51
N VAL A 16 -0.08 0.52 7.21
CA VAL A 16 -0.38 -0.49 6.18
C VAL A 16 0.78 -1.46 6.03
N LEU A 17 2.01 -0.95 5.95
CA LEU A 17 3.21 -1.80 5.87
C LEU A 17 3.37 -2.66 7.13
N ALA A 18 3.18 -2.08 8.33
CA ALA A 18 3.27 -2.82 9.59
C ALA A 18 2.23 -3.95 9.67
N LYS A 19 0.96 -3.69 9.28
CA LYS A 19 -0.07 -4.74 9.24
C LYS A 19 0.19 -5.75 8.13
N SER A 20 0.78 -5.35 7.01
CA SER A 20 1.16 -6.25 5.91
C SER A 20 2.26 -7.23 6.34
N VAL A 21 3.24 -6.73 7.11
CA VAL A 21 4.25 -7.57 7.74
C VAL A 21 3.63 -8.50 8.78
N LYS A 22 2.67 -8.01 9.58
CA LYS A 22 2.08 -8.79 10.68
C LYS A 22 1.10 -9.86 10.20
N TRP A 23 0.30 -9.58 9.18
CA TRP A 23 -0.89 -10.38 8.87
C TRP A 23 -1.02 -10.84 7.42
N LEU A 24 -0.35 -10.20 6.45
CA LEU A 24 -0.57 -10.49 5.03
C LEU A 24 0.55 -11.32 4.42
N ASN A 25 1.71 -10.70 4.18
CA ASN A 25 2.83 -11.37 3.56
C ASN A 25 4.15 -10.81 4.12
N PRO A 26 4.59 -11.31 5.29
CA PRO A 26 5.77 -10.81 5.98
C PRO A 26 7.01 -10.83 5.08
N GLY A 27 7.31 -11.98 4.48
CA GLY A 27 8.50 -12.17 3.67
C GLY A 27 8.54 -11.28 2.42
N LYS A 28 7.42 -11.17 1.69
CA LYS A 28 7.37 -10.32 0.48
C LYS A 28 7.46 -8.84 0.82
N THR A 29 6.74 -8.40 1.86
CA THR A 29 6.75 -6.99 2.30
C THR A 29 8.16 -6.58 2.71
N GLN A 30 8.80 -7.38 3.57
CA GLN A 30 10.17 -7.12 4.02
C GLN A 30 11.20 -7.17 2.89
N ASN A 31 11.09 -8.11 1.96
CA ASN A 31 12.01 -8.19 0.82
C ASN A 31 11.91 -6.96 -0.08
N TRP A 32 10.70 -6.47 -0.37
CA TRP A 32 10.53 -5.25 -1.16
C TRP A 32 11.09 -4.01 -0.43
N GLN A 33 10.84 -3.89 0.88
CA GLN A 33 11.42 -2.81 1.68
C GLN A 33 12.96 -2.83 1.68
N LYS A 34 13.58 -4.02 1.75
CA LYS A 34 15.05 -4.18 1.61
C LYS A 34 15.57 -3.74 0.25
N LEU A 35 14.76 -3.85 -0.79
CA LEU A 35 15.07 -3.37 -2.15
C LEU A 35 14.77 -1.86 -2.32
N GLY A 36 14.37 -1.16 -1.26
CA GLY A 36 13.96 0.25 -1.32
C GLY A 36 12.58 0.46 -1.94
N ILE A 37 11.77 -0.59 -2.06
CA ILE A 37 10.41 -0.53 -2.60
C ILE A 37 9.43 -0.59 -1.42
N ASP A 38 8.83 0.55 -1.11
CA ASP A 38 7.85 0.70 -0.03
C ASP A 38 6.47 1.11 -0.53
N LEU A 39 6.20 0.95 -1.84
CA LEU A 39 4.96 1.39 -2.50
C LEU A 39 3.71 0.88 -1.77
N VAL A 40 2.86 1.82 -1.33
CA VAL A 40 1.50 1.55 -0.88
C VAL A 40 0.56 2.40 -1.71
N MET A 41 -0.27 1.76 -2.54
CA MET A 41 -1.19 2.45 -3.42
C MET A 41 -2.34 3.08 -2.62
N ASP A 42 -2.47 4.41 -2.73
CA ASP A 42 -3.63 5.17 -2.25
C ASP A 42 -4.78 5.06 -3.27
N ARG A 43 -4.57 5.62 -4.46
CA ARG A 43 -5.56 5.58 -5.55
C ARG A 43 -4.91 5.40 -6.90
N ARG A 44 -5.74 5.16 -7.91
CA ARG A 44 -5.32 5.03 -9.31
C ARG A 44 -6.23 5.84 -10.21
N GLU A 45 -5.63 6.54 -11.16
CA GLU A 45 -6.31 7.29 -12.22
C GLU A 45 -5.69 6.89 -13.57
N ALA A 46 -6.44 6.19 -14.42
CA ALA A 46 -5.95 5.64 -15.68
C ALA A 46 -4.61 4.88 -15.53
N TYR A 47 -3.55 5.41 -16.15
CA TYR A 47 -2.19 4.88 -16.11
C TYR A 47 -1.32 5.50 -15.02
N CYS A 48 -1.93 6.03 -13.96
CA CYS A 48 -1.21 6.68 -12.86
C CYS A 48 -1.62 6.03 -11.55
N PHE A 49 -0.64 5.63 -10.75
CA PHE A 49 -0.86 5.28 -9.35
C PHE A 49 -0.39 6.41 -8.46
N TYR A 50 -1.02 6.57 -7.31
CA TYR A 50 -0.58 7.48 -6.27
C TYR A 50 -0.15 6.63 -5.08
N ASP A 51 1.08 6.81 -4.62
CA ASP A 51 1.52 6.29 -3.33
C ASP A 51 0.81 7.06 -2.22
N MET A 52 0.58 6.42 -1.07
CA MET A 52 0.04 7.09 0.12
C MET A 52 0.90 8.26 0.60
N SER A 53 2.17 8.36 0.21
CA SER A 53 3.00 9.55 0.42
C SER A 53 2.66 10.73 -0.52
N GLY A 54 1.66 10.59 -1.39
CA GLY A 54 1.29 11.56 -2.44
C GLY A 54 2.09 11.46 -3.74
N LYS A 55 3.06 10.53 -3.84
CA LYS A 55 3.90 10.38 -5.04
C LYS A 55 3.11 9.77 -6.20
N ARG A 56 3.06 10.48 -7.34
CA ARG A 56 2.46 9.97 -8.58
C ARG A 56 3.47 9.11 -9.37
N LEU A 57 3.04 7.93 -9.80
CA LEU A 57 3.82 6.96 -10.57
C LEU A 57 3.10 6.64 -11.88
N ASN A 58 3.80 6.77 -13.01
CA ASN A 58 3.26 6.37 -14.32
C ASN A 58 3.38 4.85 -14.49
N SER A 59 2.28 4.22 -14.90
CA SER A 59 2.16 2.80 -15.20
C SER A 59 1.97 2.48 -16.68
N GLY A 60 1.82 3.52 -17.50
CA GLY A 60 1.70 3.41 -18.95
C GLY A 60 3.06 3.30 -19.64
N PRO A 61 3.06 2.95 -20.94
CA PRO A 61 4.28 3.00 -21.76
C PRO A 61 4.87 4.42 -21.72
N ARG A 62 6.20 4.50 -21.66
CA ARG A 62 6.94 5.76 -21.75
C ARG A 62 6.76 6.39 -23.12
#